data_AF-A0A7D3ZM86-F1
#
_entry.id   AF-A0A7D3ZM86-F1
#
_cell.length_a   1.000
_cell.length_b   1.000
_cell.length_c   1.000
_cell.angle_alpha   90.00
_cell.angle_beta   90.00
_cell.angle_gamma   90.00
#
_symmetry.space_group_name_H-M   'P 1'
#
loop_
_entity.id
_entity.type
_entity.pdbx_description
1 polymer ?
#
loop_
_entity_poly.entity_id
_entity_poly.type
_entity_poly.pdbx_seq_one_letter_code
_entity_poly.pdbx_strand_id
1 'polypeptide(L)'
;MCSCWSVDEKRPLLTFGHGTAGREELAPLLRDAGVRSVVDVRTAPGSRRNPDVQRDALSAWLPAEGIGYRWEKRLGGFRKAAPDSPDTFWRNDSFRGYAGYTRDPEFVAAMDELLPEAERVGTAVMCSESVWWRCHRRLIADFAVLARDRPVLHLAHDGRLTEHPPTSGARLRPDGLLVYDGE
;
A
#
# COMPACT_ATOMS: atom_id res chain seq x y z
N MET A 1 26.02 2.44 -2.17
CA MET A 1 26.26 1.95 -0.81
C MET A 1 25.30 0.80 -0.57
N CYS A 2 25.79 -0.43 -0.48
CA CYS A 2 24.98 -1.61 -0.21
C CYS A 2 24.38 -1.50 1.19
N SER A 3 23.05 -1.52 1.32
CA SER A 3 22.39 -1.65 2.62
C SER A 3 22.64 -3.05 3.17
N CYS A 4 23.33 -3.10 4.30
CA CYS A 4 23.47 -4.31 5.12
C CYS A 4 22.11 -4.60 5.75
N TRP A 5 21.35 -5.52 5.16
CA TRP A 5 20.23 -6.15 5.84
C TRP A 5 20.81 -7.34 6.61
N SER A 6 20.72 -7.29 7.94
CA SER A 6 21.10 -8.41 8.78
C SER A 6 20.20 -9.61 8.44
N VAL A 7 20.73 -10.82 8.61
CA VAL A 7 20.18 -12.10 8.11
C VAL A 7 18.84 -12.51 8.77
N ASP A 8 18.23 -11.62 9.56
CA ASP A 8 17.01 -11.85 10.35
C ASP A 8 15.87 -10.83 10.06
N GLU A 9 16.07 -9.84 9.18
CA GLU A 9 15.05 -8.82 8.88
C GLU A 9 14.25 -9.15 7.62
N LYS A 10 12.95 -9.45 7.78
CA LYS A 10 12.00 -9.62 6.66
C LYS A 10 12.06 -8.40 5.74
N ARG A 11 12.20 -8.61 4.43
CA ARG A 11 12.17 -7.51 3.44
C ARG A 11 10.87 -6.70 3.59
N PRO A 12 10.96 -5.35 3.68
CA PRO A 12 9.80 -4.51 3.90
C PRO A 12 8.90 -4.49 2.66
N LEU A 13 7.60 -4.32 2.87
CA LEU A 13 6.69 -3.90 1.82
C LEU A 13 6.91 -2.40 1.57
N LEU A 14 7.19 -2.02 0.33
CA LEU A 14 7.24 -0.61 -0.03
C LEU A 14 5.84 -0.10 -0.37
N THR A 15 5.61 1.20 -0.16
CA THR A 15 4.42 1.86 -0.71
C THR A 15 4.77 3.22 -1.29
N PHE A 16 4.10 3.62 -2.35
CA PHE A 16 4.26 4.95 -2.94
C PHE A 16 2.94 5.45 -3.54
N GLY A 17 2.86 6.76 -3.75
CA GLY A 17 1.74 7.38 -4.43
C GLY A 17 2.23 8.02 -5.71
N HIS A 18 1.56 7.82 -6.84
CA HIS A 18 2.04 8.43 -8.08
C HIS A 18 1.85 9.96 -8.07
N GLY A 19 0.84 10.49 -7.36
CA GLY A 19 0.56 11.92 -7.33
C GLY A 19 0.30 12.45 -8.74
N THR A 20 1.02 13.50 -9.11
CA THR A 20 1.05 14.04 -10.47
C THR A 20 2.19 13.47 -11.32
N ALA A 21 3.09 12.67 -10.74
CA ALA A 21 4.33 12.25 -11.37
C ALA A 21 4.10 11.31 -12.56
N GLY A 22 4.80 11.57 -13.65
CA GLY A 22 4.75 10.78 -14.89
C GLY A 22 5.77 9.65 -14.92
N ARG A 23 5.87 8.96 -16.06
CA ARG A 23 6.85 7.89 -16.27
C ARG A 23 8.29 8.33 -16.00
N GLU A 24 8.66 9.52 -16.48
CA GLU A 24 10.04 10.03 -16.39
C GLU A 24 10.51 10.26 -14.95
N GLU A 25 9.58 10.56 -14.04
CA GLU A 25 9.86 10.72 -12.62
C GLU A 25 9.78 9.39 -11.87
N LEU A 26 8.76 8.56 -12.17
CA LEU A 26 8.50 7.32 -11.45
C LEU A 26 9.49 6.20 -11.80
N ALA A 27 9.90 6.07 -13.06
CA ALA A 27 10.81 5.00 -13.48
C ALA A 27 12.17 5.05 -12.74
N PRO A 28 12.92 6.18 -12.72
CA PRO A 28 14.15 6.25 -11.94
C PRO A 28 13.90 6.09 -10.44
N LEU A 29 12.86 6.72 -9.88
CA LEU A 29 12.51 6.61 -8.46
C LEU A 29 12.33 5.15 -8.01
N LEU A 30 11.58 4.37 -8.79
CA LEU A 30 11.32 2.96 -8.49
C LEU A 30 12.58 2.11 -8.66
N ARG A 31 13.40 2.38 -9.69
CA ARG A 31 14.67 1.68 -9.91
C ARG A 31 15.66 1.94 -8.77
N ASP A 32 15.80 3.19 -8.34
CA ASP A 32 16.72 3.59 -7.28
C ASP A 32 16.31 3.03 -5.92
N ALA A 33 15.00 2.87 -5.69
CA ALA A 33 14.45 2.20 -4.51
C ALA A 33 14.50 0.65 -4.59
N GLY A 34 15.03 0.08 -5.68
CA GLY A 34 15.12 -1.37 -5.86
C GLY A 34 13.77 -2.07 -6.07
N VAL A 35 12.74 -1.34 -6.51
CA VAL A 35 11.43 -1.91 -6.82
C VAL A 35 11.51 -2.79 -8.06
N ARG A 36 10.91 -3.97 -7.97
CA ARG A 36 10.85 -5.01 -9.00
C ARG A 36 9.42 -5.41 -9.36
N SER A 37 8.44 -5.09 -8.50
CA SER A 37 7.01 -5.31 -8.75
C SER A 37 6.20 -4.14 -8.19
N VAL A 38 5.26 -3.62 -8.97
CA VAL A 38 4.28 -2.62 -8.55
C VAL A 38 2.90 -3.28 -8.48
N VAL A 39 2.27 -3.12 -7.32
CA VAL A 39 0.90 -3.56 -7.05
C VAL A 39 0.01 -2.33 -6.97
N ASP A 40 -0.76 -2.08 -8.03
CA ASP A 40 -1.71 -0.98 -8.08
C ASP A 40 -2.97 -1.34 -7.27
N VAL A 41 -3.26 -0.57 -6.24
CA VAL A 41 -4.44 -0.78 -5.36
C VAL A 41 -5.52 0.29 -5.58
N ARG A 42 -5.44 1.08 -6.66
CA ARG A 42 -6.45 2.07 -6.97
C ARG A 42 -7.77 1.38 -7.31
N THR A 43 -8.88 1.91 -6.78
CA THR A 43 -10.25 1.45 -7.08
C THR A 43 -10.53 1.45 -8.58
N ALA A 44 -10.10 2.53 -9.25
CA ALA A 44 -10.22 2.70 -10.69
C ALA A 44 -8.89 3.28 -11.18
N PRO A 45 -7.99 2.44 -11.75
CA PRO A 45 -6.64 2.83 -12.15
C PRO A 45 -6.62 3.61 -13.49
N GLY A 46 -7.50 4.61 -13.62
CA GLY A 46 -7.54 5.54 -14.74
C GLY A 46 -7.11 6.93 -14.31
N SER A 47 -6.60 7.73 -15.24
CA SER A 47 -6.27 9.13 -15.00
C SER A 47 -6.42 9.92 -16.29
N ARG A 48 -7.32 10.91 -16.27
CA ARG A 48 -7.48 11.84 -17.41
C ARG A 48 -6.36 12.87 -17.49
N ARG A 49 -5.74 13.18 -16.35
CA ARG A 49 -4.75 14.27 -16.22
C ARG A 49 -3.32 13.81 -16.46
N ASN A 50 -3.04 12.54 -16.21
CA ASN A 50 -1.72 11.96 -16.39
C ASN A 50 -1.89 10.61 -17.13
N PRO A 51 -1.61 10.55 -18.43
CA PRO A 51 -1.80 9.35 -19.23
C PRO A 51 -0.83 8.22 -18.86
N ASP A 52 0.36 8.54 -18.32
CA ASP A 52 1.39 7.54 -17.97
C ASP A 52 0.97 6.62 -16.82
N VAL A 53 0.09 7.12 -15.94
CA VAL A 53 -0.41 6.36 -14.79
C VAL A 53 -1.77 5.72 -15.07
N GLN A 54 -2.25 5.72 -16.31
CA GLN A 54 -3.35 4.86 -16.70
C GLN A 54 -2.92 3.40 -16.63
N ARG A 55 -3.83 2.52 -16.23
CA ARG A 55 -3.55 1.08 -16.08
C ARG A 55 -2.84 0.50 -17.29
N ASP A 56 -3.34 0.78 -18.50
CA ASP A 56 -2.80 0.18 -19.72
C ASP A 56 -1.40 0.74 -20.05
N ALA A 57 -1.14 2.00 -19.71
CA ALA A 57 0.20 2.59 -19.82
C ALA A 57 1.17 1.95 -18.81
N LEU A 58 0.77 1.83 -17.54
CA LEU A 58 1.57 1.18 -16.49
C LEU A 58 1.90 -0.28 -16.84
N SER A 59 0.91 -1.03 -17.34
CA SER A 59 1.10 -2.40 -17.83
C SER A 59 2.11 -2.51 -18.97
N ALA A 60 2.36 -1.42 -19.72
CA ALA A 60 3.31 -1.41 -20.83
C ALA A 60 4.69 -0.90 -20.40
N TRP A 61 4.77 0.27 -19.75
CA TRP A 61 6.05 0.90 -19.50
C TRP A 61 6.77 0.35 -18.27
N LEU A 62 6.07 -0.10 -17.21
CA LEU A 62 6.76 -0.69 -16.05
C LEU A 62 7.54 -1.96 -16.47
N PRO A 63 6.96 -2.92 -17.22
CA PRO A 63 7.72 -4.06 -17.71
C PRO A 63 8.89 -3.69 -18.64
N ALA A 64 8.73 -2.63 -19.44
CA ALA A 64 9.83 -2.12 -20.28
C ALA A 64 11.00 -1.57 -19.46
N GLU A 65 10.75 -1.11 -18.23
CA GLU A 65 11.76 -0.72 -17.23
C GLU A 65 12.23 -1.90 -16.36
N GLY A 66 11.76 -3.14 -16.65
CA GLY A 66 12.09 -4.33 -15.88
C GLY A 66 11.34 -4.46 -14.54
N ILE A 67 10.21 -3.75 -14.38
CA ILE A 67 9.38 -3.74 -13.19
C ILE A 67 8.05 -4.43 -13.50
N GLY A 68 7.70 -5.48 -12.75
CA GLY A 68 6.41 -6.14 -12.86
C GLY A 68 5.26 -5.20 -12.50
N TYR A 69 4.08 -5.42 -13.09
CA TYR A 69 2.88 -4.66 -12.78
C TYR A 69 1.69 -5.60 -12.63
N ARG A 70 0.92 -5.43 -11.55
CA ARG A 70 -0.42 -6.01 -11.43
C ARG A 70 -1.38 -5.04 -10.76
N TRP A 71 -2.64 -5.15 -11.13
CA TRP A 71 -3.74 -4.42 -10.48
C TRP A 71 -4.44 -5.33 -9.47
N GLU A 72 -4.48 -4.91 -8.21
CA GLU A 72 -5.11 -5.62 -7.10
C GLU A 72 -6.33 -4.88 -6.59
N LYS A 73 -7.45 -5.09 -7.28
CA LYS A 73 -8.72 -4.44 -6.92
C LYS A 73 -9.25 -4.83 -5.53
N ARG A 74 -8.85 -5.98 -4.98
CA ARG A 74 -9.26 -6.44 -3.63
C ARG A 74 -8.62 -5.60 -2.52
N LEU A 75 -7.51 -4.93 -2.79
CA LEU A 75 -6.89 -3.97 -1.86
C LEU A 75 -7.30 -2.52 -2.16
N GLY A 76 -8.07 -2.30 -3.23
CA GLY A 76 -8.68 -1.01 -3.53
C GLY A 76 -10.10 -0.90 -3.01
N GLY A 77 -10.80 0.14 -3.47
CA GLY A 77 -12.23 0.29 -3.26
C GLY A 77 -12.60 1.46 -2.36
N PHE A 78 -13.68 2.13 -2.76
CA PHE A 78 -14.47 2.92 -1.81
C PHE A 78 -15.32 1.94 -1.00
N ARG A 79 -15.26 2.06 0.31
CA ARG A 79 -15.95 1.18 1.26
C ARG A 79 -16.85 2.05 2.13
N LYS A 80 -18.11 1.67 2.24
CA LYS A 80 -19.08 2.39 3.07
C LYS A 80 -18.92 1.92 4.52
N ALA A 81 -18.84 2.86 5.46
CA ALA A 81 -18.89 2.52 6.87
C ALA A 81 -20.22 1.86 7.23
N ALA A 82 -20.16 0.76 7.97
CA ALA A 82 -21.34 0.16 8.58
C ALA A 82 -21.89 1.14 9.66
N PRO A 83 -23.22 1.28 9.81
CA PRO A 83 -23.81 2.16 10.82
C PRO A 83 -23.35 1.84 12.25
N ASP A 84 -23.05 0.58 12.51
CA ASP A 84 -22.57 0.01 13.78
C ASP A 84 -21.06 -0.31 13.74
N SER A 85 -20.29 0.38 12.88
CA SER A 85 -18.85 0.17 12.75
C SER A 85 -18.15 0.34 14.12
N PRO A 86 -17.34 -0.66 14.55
CA PRO A 86 -16.56 -0.55 15.77
C PRO A 86 -15.35 0.38 15.62
N ASP A 87 -15.02 0.84 14.41
CA ASP A 87 -13.81 1.62 14.12
C ASP A 87 -14.01 3.10 14.46
N THR A 88 -14.23 3.40 15.74
CA THR A 88 -14.63 4.71 16.26
C THR A 88 -13.56 5.80 16.08
N PHE A 89 -12.28 5.44 16.03
CA PHE A 89 -11.13 6.35 15.88
C PHE A 89 -11.22 7.27 14.64
N TRP A 90 -11.72 6.74 13.52
CA TRP A 90 -11.71 7.47 12.25
C TRP A 90 -12.82 8.50 12.16
N ARG A 91 -12.50 9.80 12.17
CA ARG A 91 -13.51 10.85 11.91
C ARG A 91 -14.05 10.87 10.48
N ASN A 92 -13.30 10.33 9.52
CA ASN A 92 -13.66 10.33 8.10
C ASN A 92 -14.31 8.99 7.71
N ASP A 93 -15.48 9.04 7.10
CA ASP A 93 -16.27 7.85 6.75
C ASP A 93 -15.61 6.92 5.74
N SER A 94 -14.79 7.45 4.83
CA SER A 94 -14.07 6.61 3.86
C SER A 94 -12.99 5.77 4.54
N PHE A 95 -12.27 6.37 5.50
CA PHE A 95 -11.31 5.63 6.34
C PHE A 95 -12.01 4.63 7.25
N ARG A 96 -13.12 5.03 7.89
CA ARG A 96 -13.93 4.14 8.72
C ARG A 96 -14.47 2.94 7.93
N GLY A 97 -14.98 3.17 6.72
CA GLY A 97 -15.44 2.11 5.84
C GLY A 97 -14.32 1.18 5.39
N TYR A 98 -13.15 1.72 5.06
CA TYR A 98 -12.00 0.90 4.68
C TYR A 98 -11.45 0.11 5.86
N ALA A 99 -11.46 0.66 7.09
CA ALA A 99 -11.13 -0.07 8.31
C ALA A 99 -12.02 -1.31 8.49
N GLY A 100 -13.33 -1.14 8.30
CA GLY A 100 -14.28 -2.25 8.20
C GLY A 100 -13.84 -3.34 7.23
N TYR A 101 -13.47 -2.92 6.03
CA TYR A 101 -13.08 -3.81 4.94
C TYR A 101 -11.75 -4.53 5.16
N THR A 102 -10.85 -4.03 6.02
CA THR A 102 -9.61 -4.77 6.35
C THR A 102 -9.86 -6.12 7.04
N ARG A 103 -11.10 -6.37 7.48
CA ARG A 103 -11.55 -7.64 8.07
C ARG A 103 -12.31 -8.53 7.10
N ASP A 104 -12.51 -8.07 5.86
CA ASP A 104 -13.17 -8.85 4.82
C ASP A 104 -12.24 -9.99 4.35
N PRO A 105 -12.76 -11.23 4.16
CA PRO A 105 -11.95 -12.34 3.69
C PRO A 105 -11.20 -12.09 2.38
N GLU A 106 -11.76 -11.31 1.45
CA GLU A 106 -11.06 -10.98 0.19
C GLU A 106 -9.86 -10.06 0.41
N PHE A 107 -9.97 -9.12 1.35
CA PHE A 107 -8.86 -8.25 1.73
C PHE A 107 -7.75 -9.07 2.38
N VAL A 108 -8.11 -9.93 3.33
CA VAL A 108 -7.17 -10.79 4.06
C VAL A 108 -6.42 -11.70 3.08
N ALA A 109 -7.14 -12.38 2.18
CA ALA A 109 -6.53 -13.22 1.16
C ALA A 109 -5.58 -12.44 0.26
N ALA A 110 -5.96 -11.24 -0.18
CA ALA A 110 -5.10 -10.41 -1.02
C ALA A 110 -3.83 -9.93 -0.29
N MET A 111 -3.90 -9.65 1.01
CA MET A 111 -2.72 -9.35 1.84
C MET A 111 -1.83 -10.58 2.01
N ASP A 112 -2.42 -11.75 2.29
CA ASP A 112 -1.70 -13.00 2.48
C ASP A 112 -1.04 -13.50 1.18
N GLU A 113 -1.51 -13.08 0.00
CA GLU A 113 -0.83 -13.25 -1.29
C GLU A 113 0.28 -12.20 -1.52
N LEU A 114 0.03 -10.93 -1.14
CA LEU A 114 0.96 -9.80 -1.35
C LEU A 114 2.24 -9.89 -0.50
N LEU A 115 2.13 -10.24 0.78
CA LEU A 115 3.27 -10.13 1.71
C LEU A 115 4.38 -11.16 1.41
N PRO A 116 4.08 -12.43 1.04
CA PRO A 116 5.09 -13.36 0.54
C PRO A 116 5.75 -12.88 -0.76
N GLU A 117 4.99 -12.25 -1.66
CA GLU A 117 5.53 -11.62 -2.88
C GLU A 117 6.57 -10.55 -2.51
N ALA A 118 6.21 -9.65 -1.58
CA ALA A 118 7.08 -8.56 -1.12
C ALA A 118 8.35 -9.03 -0.39
N GLU A 119 8.36 -10.25 0.15
CA GLU A 119 9.55 -10.82 0.79
C GLU A 119 10.57 -11.32 -0.24
N ARG A 120 10.07 -11.94 -1.30
CA ARG A 120 10.89 -12.47 -2.40
C ARG A 120 11.33 -11.37 -3.38
N VAL A 121 10.44 -10.43 -3.66
CA VAL A 121 10.54 -9.42 -4.71
C VAL A 121 10.43 -8.06 -4.04
N GLY A 122 11.26 -7.09 -4.45
CA GLY A 122 11.10 -5.70 -3.98
C GLY A 122 9.77 -5.13 -4.48
N THR A 123 8.70 -5.33 -3.72
CA THR A 123 7.32 -5.01 -4.15
C THR A 123 6.87 -3.70 -3.53
N ALA A 124 6.26 -2.84 -4.35
CA ALA A 124 5.70 -1.58 -3.94
C ALA A 124 4.19 -1.52 -4.20
N VAL A 125 3.39 -1.26 -3.15
CA VAL A 125 1.97 -0.94 -3.28
C VAL A 125 1.78 0.52 -3.70
N MET A 126 1.04 0.75 -4.78
CA MET A 126 0.82 2.06 -5.39
C MET A 126 -0.63 2.54 -5.26
N CYS A 127 -0.81 3.82 -4.90
CA CYS A 127 -2.08 4.53 -5.03
C CYS A 127 -1.88 5.89 -5.74
N SER A 128 -2.93 6.71 -5.87
CA SER A 128 -2.86 8.03 -6.49
C SER A 128 -2.36 9.15 -5.58
N GLU A 129 -2.78 9.16 -4.31
CA GLU A 129 -2.38 10.20 -3.37
C GLU A 129 -0.90 10.06 -3.02
N SER A 130 -0.10 11.12 -3.11
CA SER A 130 1.32 11.10 -2.72
C SER A 130 1.51 10.87 -1.22
N VAL A 131 0.66 11.48 -0.41
CA VAL A 131 0.74 11.46 1.06
C VAL A 131 0.07 10.20 1.62
N TRP A 132 0.88 9.23 2.06
CA TRP A 132 0.37 7.91 2.44
C TRP A 132 -0.68 7.95 3.57
N TRP A 133 -0.56 8.88 4.53
CA TRP A 133 -1.50 9.00 5.65
C TRP A 133 -2.85 9.64 5.29
N ARG A 134 -3.00 10.13 4.05
CA ARG A 134 -4.25 10.70 3.52
C ARG A 134 -5.00 9.73 2.60
N CYS A 135 -4.56 8.48 2.48
CA CYS A 135 -5.20 7.47 1.64
C CYS A 135 -5.22 6.08 2.31
N HIS A 136 -5.88 5.12 1.65
CA HIS A 136 -6.02 3.75 2.16
C HIS A 136 -4.68 3.01 2.34
N ARG A 137 -3.58 3.48 1.73
CA ARG A 137 -2.25 2.89 1.93
C ARG A 137 -1.86 2.88 3.40
N ARG A 138 -2.36 3.83 4.20
CA ARG A 138 -2.22 3.83 5.66
C ARG A 138 -2.76 2.55 6.30
N LEU A 139 -3.96 2.11 5.92
CA LEU A 139 -4.61 0.94 6.54
C LEU A 139 -4.06 -0.39 6.01
N ILE A 140 -3.63 -0.41 4.74
CA ILE A 140 -2.86 -1.53 4.20
C ILE A 140 -1.55 -1.70 4.99
N ALA A 141 -0.87 -0.58 5.27
CA ALA A 141 0.38 -0.59 6.02
C ALA A 141 0.16 -0.96 7.50
N ASP A 142 -0.88 -0.42 8.15
CA ASP A 142 -1.28 -0.83 9.50
C ASP A 142 -1.49 -2.35 9.56
N PHE A 143 -2.22 -2.93 8.61
CA PHE A 143 -2.47 -4.37 8.55
C PHE A 143 -1.18 -5.17 8.37
N ALA A 144 -0.32 -4.77 7.43
CA ALA A 144 0.95 -5.44 7.20
C ALA A 144 1.83 -5.47 8.46
N VAL A 145 1.97 -4.32 9.14
CA VAL A 145 2.81 -4.20 10.34
C VAL A 145 2.17 -4.92 11.53
N LEU A 146 0.93 -4.59 11.87
CA LEU A 146 0.31 -5.04 13.13
C LEU A 146 -0.25 -6.46 13.07
N ALA A 147 -0.83 -6.87 11.94
CA ALA A 147 -1.52 -8.16 11.82
C ALA A 147 -0.64 -9.26 11.22
N ARG A 148 0.47 -8.89 10.56
CA ARG A 148 1.34 -9.83 9.83
C ARG A 148 2.83 -9.66 10.10
N ASP A 149 3.20 -8.74 10.99
CA ASP A 149 4.60 -8.50 11.37
C ASP A 149 5.50 -8.32 10.13
N ARG A 150 5.02 -7.49 9.19
CA ARG A 150 5.75 -7.10 7.98
C ARG A 150 6.09 -5.62 8.07
N PRO A 151 7.39 -5.25 8.15
CA PRO A 151 7.80 -3.86 8.06
C PRO A 151 7.30 -3.20 6.77
N VAL A 152 6.91 -1.93 6.85
CA VAL A 152 6.47 -1.12 5.71
C VAL A 152 7.30 0.14 5.64
N LEU A 153 7.81 0.46 4.44
CA LEU A 153 8.46 1.73 4.15
C LEU A 153 7.65 2.51 3.10
N HIS A 154 7.46 3.80 3.35
CA HIS A 154 6.84 4.73 2.41
C HIS A 154 7.93 5.43 1.60
N LEU A 155 7.91 5.23 0.28
CA LEU A 155 8.78 5.91 -0.68
C LEU A 155 8.13 7.23 -1.10
N ALA A 156 8.82 8.34 -0.78
CA ALA A 156 8.46 9.67 -1.22
C ALA A 156 9.07 10.00 -2.60
N HIS A 157 8.53 11.01 -3.29
CA HIS A 157 8.99 11.42 -4.62
C HIS A 157 10.44 11.94 -4.66
N ASP A 158 11.00 12.32 -3.50
CA ASP A 158 12.40 12.71 -3.34
C ASP A 158 13.35 11.52 -3.09
N GLY A 159 12.83 10.28 -3.14
CA GLY A 159 13.59 9.05 -2.90
C GLY A 159 13.70 8.67 -1.43
N ARG A 160 13.22 9.50 -0.48
CA ARG A 160 13.28 9.18 0.94
C ARG A 160 12.36 8.01 1.28
N LEU A 161 12.89 7.07 2.05
CA LEU A 161 12.13 5.99 2.69
C LEU A 161 11.82 6.38 4.14
N THR A 162 10.56 6.25 4.54
CA THR A 162 10.12 6.48 5.92
C THR A 162 9.37 5.27 6.43
N GLU A 163 9.74 4.76 7.60
CA GLU A 163 9.01 3.67 8.26
C GLU A 163 7.55 4.06 8.51
N HIS A 164 6.66 3.08 8.40
CA HIS A 164 5.25 3.27 8.72
C HIS A 164 5.06 3.27 10.24
N PRO A 165 4.64 4.40 10.85
CA PRO A 165 4.17 4.39 12.23
C PRO A 165 2.73 3.85 12.25
N PRO A 166 2.45 2.76 13.00
CA PRO A 166 1.09 2.28 13.14
C PRO A 166 0.15 3.36 13.68
N THR A 167 -1.08 3.36 13.21
CA THR A 167 -2.13 4.26 13.67
C THR A 167 -2.38 4.06 15.17
N SER A 168 -2.35 5.14 15.96
CA SER A 168 -2.46 5.06 17.43
C SER A 168 -3.73 4.36 17.92
N GLY A 169 -4.86 4.58 17.25
CA GLY A 169 -6.13 3.91 17.59
C GLY A 169 -6.25 2.48 17.09
N ALA A 170 -5.26 1.95 16.36
CA ALA A 170 -5.31 0.59 15.81
C ALA A 170 -4.91 -0.45 16.86
N ARG A 171 -5.69 -1.52 16.95
CA ARG A 171 -5.48 -2.61 17.90
C ARG A 171 -5.74 -3.95 17.22
N LEU A 172 -4.92 -4.94 17.57
CA LEU A 172 -5.11 -6.32 17.12
C LEU A 172 -6.18 -7.00 18.00
N ARG A 173 -7.19 -7.58 17.35
CA ARG A 173 -8.23 -8.39 18.00
C ARG A 173 -7.73 -9.84 18.22
N PRO A 174 -8.40 -10.63 19.08
CA PRO A 174 -8.05 -12.03 19.28
C PRO A 174 -8.11 -12.91 18.02
N ASP A 175 -8.87 -12.50 17.00
CA ASP A 175 -8.94 -13.18 15.70
C ASP A 175 -7.81 -12.80 14.73
N GLY A 176 -6.84 -12.00 15.18
CA GLY A 176 -5.68 -11.59 14.38
C GLY A 176 -5.99 -10.51 13.33
N LEU A 177 -7.12 -9.81 13.47
CA LEU A 177 -7.50 -8.70 12.59
C LEU A 177 -7.58 -7.37 13.34
N LEU A 178 -7.52 -6.25 12.59
CA LEU A 178 -7.48 -4.93 13.19
C LEU A 178 -8.87 -4.38 13.52
N VAL A 179 -8.94 -3.62 14.61
CA VAL A 179 -10.01 -2.68 14.93
C VAL A 179 -9.40 -1.33 15.28
N TYR A 180 -10.10 -0.25 14.94
CA TYR A 180 -9.62 1.11 15.19
C TYR A 180 -10.50 1.81 16.23
N ASP A 181 -10.39 1.39 17.49
CA ASP A 181 -11.20 1.85 18.62
C ASP A 181 -10.40 2.38 19.81
N GLY A 182 -9.07 2.44 19.68
CA GLY A 182 -8.19 3.02 20.70
C GLY A 182 -8.23 4.55 20.75
N GLU A 183 -7.77 5.10 21.88
CA GLU A 183 -7.66 6.54 22.16
C GLU A 183 -6.46 7.21 21.45
#